data_AF-A0AAU4U6A1-F1
#
_entry.id   AF-A0AAU4U6A1-F1
#
_cell.length_a   1.000
_cell.length_b   1.000
_cell.length_c   1.000
_cell.angle_alpha   90.00
_cell.angle_beta   90.00
_cell.angle_gamma   90.00
#
_symmetry.space_group_name_H-M   'P 1'
#
loop_
_entity.id
_entity.type
_entity.pdbx_description
1 polymer ?
#
loop_
_entity_poly.entity_id
_entity_poly.type
_entity_poly.pdbx_seq_one_letter_code
_entity_poly.pdbx_strand_id
1 'polypeptide(L)'
;MAAQNEVTFRLTRCRRSVPRSRALAHAVLGEWGVSRDVLESAELVLSELVTNALRVPVPSDRQVGVRIVRSLAEGLLRLEVSDAGPGRPEVRAPGDEETCGRGLLLVEALAHRWGVVERVGGIGKTVWAELKAPDLVAEPVGREVAAVLVRRGQWVRVWGEWRVVVGVRSERVGAGDSAVVLELDEGPALRVQAAEPLVVRQRGDV
;
A
#
# COMPACT_ATOMS: atom_id res chain seq x y z
N MET A 1 1.58 8.04 -15.61
CA MET A 1 0.91 8.84 -14.56
C MET A 1 1.26 8.21 -13.23
N ALA A 2 1.75 8.98 -12.25
CA ALA A 2 2.03 8.43 -10.93
C ALA A 2 0.72 7.90 -10.33
N ALA A 3 0.65 6.61 -10.03
CA ALA A 3 -0.53 6.03 -9.42
C ALA A 3 -0.70 6.62 -8.02
N GLN A 4 -1.87 7.18 -7.74
CA GLN A 4 -2.12 7.88 -6.48
C GLN A 4 -2.09 6.89 -5.32
N ASN A 5 -1.16 7.07 -4.38
CA ASN A 5 -1.00 6.17 -3.24
C ASN A 5 -1.99 6.42 -2.11
N GLU A 6 -2.81 7.45 -2.22
CA GLU A 6 -3.86 7.74 -1.26
C GLU A 6 -5.14 8.26 -1.93
N VAL A 7 -6.28 7.93 -1.32
CA VAL A 7 -7.59 8.45 -1.70
C VAL A 7 -8.29 8.96 -0.45
N THR A 8 -8.88 10.14 -0.53
CA THR A 8 -9.65 10.74 0.57
C THR A 8 -11.07 11.06 0.11
N PHE A 9 -12.06 10.75 0.93
CA PHE A 9 -13.45 11.15 0.71
C PHE A 9 -14.16 11.53 2.01
N ARG A 10 -15.28 12.25 1.89
CA ARG A 10 -16.11 12.65 3.03
C ARG A 10 -17.48 12.01 2.94
N LEU A 11 -18.00 11.66 4.11
CA LEU A 11 -19.29 11.00 4.27
C LEU A 11 -20.20 11.85 5.16
N THR A 12 -21.45 12.01 4.75
CA THR A 12 -22.50 12.58 5.60
C THR A 12 -22.76 11.66 6.80
N ARG A 13 -23.19 12.22 7.92
CA ARG A 13 -23.43 11.46 9.16
C ARG A 13 -24.79 10.73 9.12
N CYS A 14 -24.90 9.67 8.32
CA CYS A 14 -26.10 8.83 8.26
C CYS A 14 -25.72 7.35 8.06
N ARG A 15 -26.62 6.43 8.44
CA ARG A 15 -26.37 4.97 8.33
C ARG A 15 -26.09 4.50 6.90
N ARG A 16 -26.60 5.21 5.88
CA ARG A 16 -26.33 4.91 4.45
C ARG A 16 -24.87 5.15 4.05
N SER A 17 -24.11 5.89 4.87
CA SER A 17 -22.68 6.13 4.62
C SER A 17 -21.81 4.90 4.86
N VAL A 18 -22.26 3.93 5.66
CA VAL A 18 -21.52 2.68 5.92
C VAL A 18 -21.45 1.78 4.68
N PRO A 19 -22.56 1.40 4.01
CA PRO A 19 -22.46 0.67 2.74
C PRO A 19 -21.78 1.50 1.64
N ARG A 20 -21.93 2.83 1.66
CA ARG A 20 -21.22 3.71 0.73
C ARG A 20 -19.70 3.68 0.94
N SER A 21 -19.22 3.65 2.17
CA SER A 21 -17.78 3.57 2.45
C SER A 21 -17.20 2.25 1.97
N ARG A 22 -17.92 1.13 2.13
CA ARG A 22 -17.52 -0.16 1.54
C ARG A 22 -17.44 -0.10 0.03
N ALA A 23 -18.47 0.40 -0.65
CA ALA A 23 -18.47 0.49 -2.11
C ALA A 23 -17.32 1.35 -2.65
N LEU A 24 -16.97 2.43 -1.96
CA LEU A 24 -15.81 3.27 -2.31
C LEU A 24 -14.49 2.55 -2.06
N ALA A 25 -14.33 1.86 -0.94
CA ALA A 25 -13.15 1.04 -0.67
C ALA A 25 -13.01 -0.08 -1.72
N HIS A 26 -14.11 -0.75 -2.06
CA HIS A 26 -14.14 -1.78 -3.08
C HIS A 26 -13.57 -1.30 -4.42
N ALA A 27 -14.07 -0.15 -4.89
CA ALA A 27 -13.61 0.45 -6.14
C ALA A 27 -12.11 0.81 -6.08
N VAL A 28 -11.68 1.52 -5.04
CA VAL A 28 -10.28 1.96 -4.89
C VAL A 28 -9.33 0.77 -4.80
N LEU A 29 -9.68 -0.23 -4.00
CA LEU A 29 -8.82 -1.39 -3.76
C LEU A 29 -8.82 -2.36 -4.94
N GLY A 30 -9.93 -2.46 -5.67
CA GLY A 30 -10.01 -3.17 -6.96
C GLY A 30 -9.09 -2.54 -8.00
N GLU A 31 -9.07 -1.20 -8.10
CA GLU A 31 -8.13 -0.47 -8.98
C GLU A 31 -6.66 -0.67 -8.57
N TRP A 32 -6.40 -0.84 -7.27
CA TRP A 32 -5.06 -1.09 -6.75
C TRP A 32 -4.62 -2.55 -6.83
N GLY A 33 -5.50 -3.47 -7.25
CA GLY A 33 -5.15 -4.87 -7.48
C GLY A 33 -4.85 -5.67 -6.22
N VAL A 34 -5.45 -5.33 -5.07
CA VAL A 34 -5.27 -6.12 -3.84
C VAL A 34 -5.94 -7.49 -3.97
N SER A 35 -5.44 -8.49 -3.24
CA SER A 35 -6.14 -9.78 -3.14
C SER A 35 -7.53 -9.63 -2.52
N ARG A 36 -8.38 -10.60 -2.83
CA ARG A 36 -9.75 -10.67 -2.33
C ARG A 36 -9.82 -10.69 -0.79
N ASP A 37 -8.89 -11.37 -0.13
CA ASP A 37 -8.89 -11.47 1.33
C ASP A 37 -8.58 -10.12 1.99
N VAL A 38 -7.65 -9.35 1.41
CA VAL A 38 -7.32 -7.99 1.86
C VAL A 38 -8.50 -7.04 1.61
N LEU A 39 -9.15 -7.17 0.44
CA LEU A 39 -10.34 -6.39 0.09
C LEU A 39 -11.48 -6.60 1.10
N GLU A 40 -11.84 -7.85 1.38
CA GLU A 40 -12.91 -8.21 2.32
C GLU A 40 -12.58 -7.73 3.75
N SER A 41 -11.33 -7.90 4.19
CA SER A 41 -10.86 -7.41 5.49
C SER A 41 -10.94 -5.88 5.59
N ALA A 42 -10.54 -5.17 4.52
CA ALA A 42 -10.57 -3.71 4.48
C ALA A 42 -11.99 -3.16 4.51
N GLU A 43 -12.93 -3.77 3.79
CA GLU A 43 -14.34 -3.37 3.80
C GLU A 43 -14.98 -3.55 5.18
N LEU A 44 -14.67 -4.64 5.87
CA LEU A 44 -15.16 -4.91 7.22
C LEU A 44 -14.58 -3.90 8.22
N VAL A 45 -13.26 -3.74 8.24
CA VAL A 45 -12.59 -2.78 9.13
C VAL A 45 -13.11 -1.37 8.90
N LEU A 46 -13.20 -0.92 7.64
CA LEU A 46 -13.72 0.41 7.33
C LEU A 46 -15.18 0.58 7.75
N SER A 47 -16.01 -0.47 7.62
CA SER A 47 -17.40 -0.44 8.08
C SER A 47 -17.50 -0.21 9.58
N GLU A 48 -16.68 -0.91 10.37
CA GLU A 48 -16.67 -0.76 11.82
C GLU A 48 -16.14 0.61 12.23
N LEU A 49 -15.05 1.09 11.62
CA LEU A 49 -14.51 2.42 11.90
C LEU A 49 -15.50 3.54 11.56
N VAL A 50 -16.17 3.48 10.40
CA VAL A 50 -17.20 4.45 10.02
C VAL A 50 -18.41 4.35 10.95
N THR A 51 -18.85 3.14 11.31
CA THR A 51 -19.96 2.94 12.25
C THR A 51 -19.67 3.54 13.61
N ASN A 52 -18.46 3.34 14.14
CA ASN A 52 -18.02 3.97 15.38
C ASN A 52 -17.97 5.49 15.26
N ALA A 53 -17.40 6.01 14.17
CA ALA A 53 -17.34 7.44 13.91
C ALA A 53 -18.73 8.08 13.86
N LEU A 54 -19.75 7.40 13.31
CA LEU A 54 -21.13 7.88 13.23
C LEU A 54 -21.87 7.92 14.57
N ARG A 55 -21.48 7.11 15.55
CA ARG A 55 -22.10 7.05 16.88
C ARG A 55 -21.69 8.23 17.77
N VAL A 56 -20.55 8.86 17.49
CA VAL A 56 -20.05 9.96 18.30
C VAL A 56 -20.93 11.21 18.10
N PRO A 57 -21.45 11.84 19.16
CA PRO A 57 -22.23 13.07 19.03
C PRO A 57 -21.32 14.23 18.62
N VAL A 58 -21.72 14.96 17.58
CA VAL A 58 -21.03 16.14 17.03
C VAL A 58 -22.08 17.09 16.41
N PRO A 59 -21.73 18.37 16.17
CA PRO A 59 -22.60 19.28 15.42
C PRO A 59 -23.03 18.72 14.05
N SER A 60 -24.24 19.04 13.61
CA SER A 60 -24.90 18.44 12.44
C SER A 60 -24.22 18.76 11.10
N ASP A 61 -23.43 19.83 11.04
CA ASP A 61 -22.63 20.25 9.88
C ASP A 61 -21.33 19.45 9.72
N ARG A 62 -20.98 18.59 10.68
CA ARG A 62 -19.75 17.79 10.65
C ARG A 62 -19.93 16.54 9.80
N GLN A 63 -18.87 16.20 9.07
CA GLN A 63 -18.77 14.99 8.24
C GLN A 63 -17.77 14.00 8.83
N VAL A 64 -17.85 12.74 8.38
CA VAL A 64 -16.80 11.74 8.62
C VAL A 64 -15.82 11.79 7.45
N GLY A 65 -14.54 11.98 7.74
CA GLY A 65 -13.47 11.88 6.74
C GLY A 65 -12.96 10.45 6.66
N VAL A 66 -12.71 9.95 5.46
CA VAL A 66 -12.06 8.66 5.22
C VAL A 66 -10.83 8.89 4.37
N ARG A 67 -9.70 8.29 4.75
CA ARG A 67 -8.48 8.25 3.97
C ARG A 67 -7.99 6.82 3.86
N ILE A 68 -7.66 6.40 2.64
CA ILE A 68 -7.13 5.07 2.33
C ILE A 68 -5.75 5.31 1.72
N VAL A 69 -4.72 4.68 2.27
CA VAL A 69 -3.33 4.84 1.82
C VAL A 69 -2.70 3.48 1.62
N ARG A 70 -2.01 3.28 0.49
CA ARG A 70 -1.15 2.12 0.28
C ARG A 70 0.32 2.49 0.48
N SER A 71 1.02 1.70 1.28
CA SER A 71 2.47 1.75 1.45
C SER A 71 3.07 0.62 0.62
N LEU A 72 3.54 0.95 -0.58
CA LEU A 72 4.08 -0.07 -1.48
C LEU A 72 5.41 -0.65 -0.99
N ALA A 73 6.18 0.14 -0.24
CA ALA A 73 7.46 -0.28 0.32
C ALA A 73 7.29 -1.26 1.48
N GLU A 74 6.20 -1.12 2.25
CA GLU A 74 5.96 -1.93 3.45
C GLU A 74 4.93 -3.05 3.20
N GLY A 75 4.27 -3.06 2.03
CA GLY A 75 3.16 -3.98 1.75
C GLY A 75 2.00 -3.78 2.72
N LEU A 76 1.66 -2.52 3.03
CA LEU A 76 0.62 -2.17 3.99
C LEU A 76 -0.50 -1.34 3.36
N LEU A 77 -1.72 -1.60 3.81
CA LEU A 77 -2.90 -0.78 3.52
C LEU A 77 -3.36 -0.10 4.81
N ARG A 78 -3.35 1.24 4.83
CA ARG A 78 -3.80 2.05 5.96
C ARG A 78 -5.17 2.65 5.69
N LEU A 79 -6.11 2.38 6.59
CA LEU A 79 -7.46 2.91 6.59
C LEU A 79 -7.61 3.89 7.74
N GLU A 80 -8.03 5.11 7.46
CA GLU A 80 -8.23 6.14 8.48
C GLU A 80 -9.64 6.70 8.41
N VAL A 81 -10.27 6.85 9.58
CA VAL A 81 -11.58 7.46 9.74
C VAL A 81 -11.47 8.59 10.76
N SER A 82 -11.81 9.79 10.33
CA SER A 82 -11.77 11.01 11.13
C SER A 82 -13.16 11.50 11.47
N ASP A 83 -13.41 11.81 12.74
CA ASP A 83 -14.62 12.47 13.22
C ASP A 83 -14.28 13.71 14.05
N ALA A 84 -15.26 14.59 14.24
CA ALA A 84 -15.10 15.85 14.98
C ALA A 84 -15.43 15.74 16.47
N GLY A 85 -15.61 14.52 16.99
CA GLY A 85 -16.03 14.30 18.37
C GLY A 85 -14.88 13.95 19.31
N PRO A 86 -15.04 14.24 20.60
CA PRO A 86 -14.01 13.99 21.60
C PRO A 86 -13.85 12.49 21.91
N GLY A 87 -12.92 12.19 22.82
CA GLY A 87 -12.73 10.85 23.41
C GLY A 87 -11.90 9.90 22.56
N ARG A 88 -11.82 8.63 23.00
CA ARG A 88 -11.22 7.54 22.23
C ARG A 88 -12.29 6.45 22.05
N PRO A 89 -12.27 5.68 20.95
CA PRO A 89 -13.07 4.48 20.84
C PRO A 89 -12.68 3.53 21.97
N GLU A 90 -13.66 3.07 22.75
CA GLU A 90 -13.43 2.09 23.80
C GLU A 90 -13.59 0.68 23.25
N VAL A 91 -12.54 -0.15 23.38
CA VAL A 91 -12.64 -1.59 23.16
C VAL A 91 -13.41 -2.16 24.35
N ARG A 92 -14.68 -2.53 24.14
CA ARG A 92 -15.46 -3.25 25.15
C ARG A 92 -15.73 -4.67 24.66
N ALA A 93 -15.50 -5.63 25.55
CA ALA A 93 -16.12 -6.95 25.41
C ALA A 93 -17.63 -6.75 25.60
N PRO A 94 -18.47 -7.08 24.60
CA PRO A 94 -19.90 -7.03 24.78
C PRO A 94 -20.31 -8.07 25.83
N GLY A 95 -21.34 -7.76 26.62
CA GLY A 95 -22.04 -8.79 27.40
C GLY A 95 -22.67 -9.84 26.46
N ASP A 96 -23.00 -11.03 26.98
CA ASP A 96 -23.45 -12.18 26.18
C ASP A 96 -24.67 -11.89 25.28
N GLU A 97 -25.46 -10.87 25.60
CA GLU A 97 -26.66 -10.45 24.85
C GLU A 97 -26.47 -9.14 24.04
N GLU A 98 -25.31 -8.47 24.12
CA GLU A 98 -25.07 -7.20 23.44
C GLU A 98 -24.53 -7.40 22.02
N THR A 99 -25.30 -6.94 21.02
CA THR A 99 -24.87 -6.89 19.62
C THR A 99 -23.97 -5.68 19.32
N CYS A 100 -23.94 -4.68 20.20
CA CYS A 100 -23.12 -3.47 20.07
C CYS A 100 -21.86 -3.56 20.95
N GLY A 101 -20.67 -3.61 20.32
CA GLY A 101 -19.38 -3.62 21.04
C GLY A 101 -18.29 -4.44 20.36
N ARG A 102 -18.67 -5.36 19.46
CA ARG A 102 -17.72 -6.23 18.73
C ARG A 102 -16.89 -5.51 17.67
N GLY A 103 -17.26 -4.28 17.29
CA GLY A 103 -16.66 -3.60 16.14
C GLY A 103 -15.16 -3.40 16.25
N LEU A 104 -14.67 -2.95 17.41
CA LEU A 104 -13.22 -2.83 17.62
C LEU A 104 -12.53 -4.17 17.88
N LEU A 105 -13.23 -5.19 18.38
CA LEU A 105 -12.67 -6.54 18.46
C LEU A 105 -12.41 -7.12 17.06
N LEU A 106 -13.28 -6.82 16.09
CA LEU A 106 -13.07 -7.18 14.70
C LEU A 106 -11.89 -6.40 14.11
N VAL A 107 -11.76 -5.11 14.40
CA VAL A 107 -10.59 -4.32 13.98
C VAL A 107 -9.30 -4.87 14.60
N GLU A 108 -9.29 -5.18 15.89
CA GLU A 108 -8.16 -5.79 16.61
C GLU A 108 -7.76 -7.13 15.97
N ALA A 109 -8.73 -7.96 15.60
CA ALA A 109 -8.47 -9.28 15.02
C ALA A 109 -7.95 -9.23 13.58
N LEU A 110 -8.38 -8.26 12.78
CA LEU A 110 -8.02 -8.16 11.36
C LEU A 110 -6.82 -7.23 11.10
N ALA A 111 -6.61 -6.23 11.95
CA ALA A 111 -5.54 -5.26 11.75
C ALA A 111 -4.18 -5.83 12.15
N HIS A 112 -3.16 -5.51 11.36
CA HIS A 112 -1.77 -5.68 11.79
C HIS A 112 -1.46 -4.80 13.01
N ARG A 113 -1.95 -3.56 12.97
CA ARG A 113 -1.96 -2.61 14.08
C ARG A 113 -3.03 -1.56 13.82
N TRP A 114 -3.53 -0.97 14.89
CA TRP A 114 -4.48 0.13 14.80
C TRP A 114 -4.27 1.10 15.96
N GLY A 115 -4.87 2.28 15.88
CA GLY A 115 -4.73 3.26 16.93
C GLY A 115 -5.60 4.50 16.72
N VAL A 116 -5.37 5.47 17.60
CA VAL A 116 -6.12 6.72 17.64
C VAL A 116 -5.15 7.87 17.82
N VAL A 117 -5.25 8.86 16.95
CA VAL A 117 -4.50 10.11 17.02
C VAL A 117 -5.44 11.30 17.01
N GLU A 118 -4.97 12.44 17.47
CA GLU A 118 -5.70 13.70 17.29
C GLU A 118 -5.81 14.01 15.80
N ARG A 119 -6.95 14.59 15.41
CA ARG A 119 -7.18 14.94 14.01
C ARG A 119 -6.22 16.07 13.60
N VAL A 120 -5.42 15.82 12.58
CA VAL A 120 -4.50 16.82 12.03
C VAL A 120 -5.29 18.04 11.52
N GLY A 121 -4.91 19.23 11.98
CA GLY A 121 -5.47 20.50 11.51
C GLY A 121 -6.91 20.78 11.94
N GLY A 122 -7.41 20.16 13.02
CA GLY A 122 -8.75 20.49 13.53
C GLY A 122 -9.17 19.73 14.78
N ILE A 123 -10.45 19.88 15.14
CA ILE A 123 -11.05 19.23 16.30
C ILE A 123 -11.44 17.79 15.97
N GLY A 124 -11.21 16.91 16.95
CA GLY A 124 -11.66 15.53 16.95
C GLY A 124 -10.49 14.56 16.86
N LYS A 125 -10.76 13.38 16.29
CA LYS A 125 -9.81 12.27 16.29
C LYS A 125 -9.80 11.56 14.94
N THR A 126 -8.70 10.84 14.71
CA THR A 126 -8.54 9.91 13.60
C THR A 126 -8.27 8.53 14.18
N VAL A 127 -9.19 7.60 13.93
CA VAL A 127 -8.98 6.17 14.19
C VAL A 127 -8.41 5.56 12.93
N TRP A 128 -7.32 4.83 13.06
CA TRP A 128 -6.62 4.24 11.92
C TRP A 128 -6.36 2.77 12.16
N ALA A 129 -6.37 1.98 11.10
CA ALA A 129 -6.02 0.57 11.09
C ALA A 129 -5.13 0.28 9.89
N GLU A 130 -4.11 -0.55 10.08
CA GLU A 130 -3.23 -1.03 9.03
C GLU A 130 -3.43 -2.52 8.81
N LEU A 131 -3.62 -2.91 7.55
CA LEU A 131 -3.73 -4.29 7.12
C LEU A 131 -2.46 -4.67 6.37
N LYS A 132 -2.04 -5.93 6.53
CA LYS A 132 -1.03 -6.51 5.63
C LYS A 132 -1.66 -6.67 4.25
N ALA A 133 -0.98 -6.15 3.24
CA ALA A 133 -1.37 -6.20 1.85
C ALA A 133 -0.14 -6.57 1.01
N PRO A 134 0.31 -7.84 1.04
CA PRO A 134 1.52 -8.27 0.35
C PRO A 134 1.42 -8.11 -1.18
N ASP A 135 0.20 -8.06 -1.72
CA ASP A 135 -0.03 -7.80 -3.16
C ASP A 135 0.20 -6.33 -3.53
N LEU A 136 0.25 -5.44 -2.53
CA LEU A 136 0.62 -4.03 -2.70
C LEU A 136 2.13 -3.81 -2.58
N VAL A 137 2.97 -4.84 -2.67
CA VAL A 137 4.42 -4.58 -2.77
C VAL A 137 4.66 -3.96 -4.14
N ALA A 138 5.21 -2.73 -4.18
CA ALA A 138 5.68 -2.16 -5.45
C ALA A 138 6.60 -3.19 -6.05
N GLU A 139 6.36 -3.64 -7.29
CA GLU A 139 7.40 -4.27 -8.14
C GLU A 139 8.69 -3.49 -7.87
N PRO A 140 9.67 -4.07 -7.13
CA PRO A 140 10.60 -3.13 -6.52
C PRO A 140 11.33 -2.32 -7.59
N VAL A 141 11.27 -1.00 -7.39
CA VAL A 141 11.60 -0.03 -8.42
C VAL A 141 13.09 -0.19 -8.68
N GLY A 142 13.42 -0.84 -9.79
CA GLY A 142 14.83 -0.95 -10.16
C GLY A 142 15.40 0.44 -10.38
N ARG A 143 16.63 0.64 -9.94
CA ARG A 143 17.38 1.87 -10.22
C ARG A 143 17.95 1.79 -11.63
N GLU A 144 17.90 2.87 -12.38
CA GLU A 144 18.68 2.97 -13.62
C GLU A 144 20.16 3.13 -13.27
N VAL A 145 21.00 2.26 -13.84
CA VAL A 145 22.46 2.36 -13.77
C VAL A 145 23.03 2.10 -15.16
N ALA A 146 24.12 2.78 -15.50
CA ALA A 146 24.86 2.46 -16.73
C ALA A 146 25.30 1.00 -16.72
N ALA A 147 25.20 0.30 -17.86
CA ALA A 147 25.52 -1.12 -17.98
C ALA A 147 26.90 -1.50 -17.42
N VAL A 148 27.88 -0.60 -17.52
CA VAL A 148 29.24 -0.78 -16.97
C VAL A 148 29.30 -0.88 -15.44
N LEU A 149 28.27 -0.38 -14.74
CA LEU A 149 28.18 -0.43 -13.28
C LEU A 149 27.46 -1.67 -12.76
N VAL A 150 26.90 -2.50 -13.65
CA VAL A 150 26.21 -3.74 -13.30
C VAL A 150 27.22 -4.78 -12.80
N ARG A 151 26.87 -5.48 -11.74
CA ARG A 151 27.70 -6.49 -11.08
C ARG A 151 27.01 -7.84 -11.08
N ARG A 152 27.82 -8.90 -11.09
CA ARG A 152 27.34 -10.27 -10.85
C ARG A 152 26.52 -10.34 -9.55
N GLY A 153 25.41 -11.06 -9.60
CA GLY A 153 24.45 -11.24 -8.52
C GLY A 153 23.36 -10.17 -8.45
N GLN A 154 23.46 -9.09 -9.23
CA GLN A 154 22.38 -8.12 -9.38
C GLN A 154 21.30 -8.64 -10.32
N TRP A 155 20.09 -8.13 -10.14
CA TRP A 155 18.96 -8.41 -11.00
C TRP A 155 18.85 -7.28 -12.02
N VAL A 156 18.68 -7.60 -13.30
CA VAL A 156 18.49 -6.64 -14.40
C VAL A 156 17.12 -6.89 -15.03
N ARG A 157 16.39 -5.82 -15.40
CA ARG A 157 15.15 -5.95 -16.18
C ARG A 157 15.50 -6.02 -17.66
N VAL A 158 15.25 -7.16 -18.28
CA VAL A 158 15.55 -7.43 -19.70
C VAL A 158 14.32 -8.06 -20.35
N TRP A 159 13.91 -7.56 -21.51
CA TRP A 159 12.69 -8.01 -22.22
C TRP A 159 11.42 -8.05 -21.38
N GLY A 160 11.32 -7.13 -20.41
CA GLY A 160 10.16 -7.10 -19.53
C GLY A 160 10.17 -8.15 -18.42
N GLU A 161 11.26 -8.89 -18.21
CA GLU A 161 11.41 -9.82 -17.09
C GLU A 161 12.67 -9.51 -16.27
N TRP A 162 12.69 -9.95 -15.01
CA TRP A 162 13.90 -9.88 -14.20
C TRP A 162 14.80 -11.08 -14.49
N ARG A 163 16.10 -10.83 -14.60
CA ARG A 163 17.14 -11.85 -14.77
C ARG A 163 18.31 -11.59 -13.85
N VAL A 164 18.91 -12.65 -13.33
CA VAL A 164 20.09 -12.56 -12.47
C VAL A 164 21.33 -12.51 -13.34
N VAL A 165 22.17 -11.51 -13.12
CA VAL A 165 23.47 -11.42 -13.79
C VAL A 165 24.41 -12.44 -13.16
N VAL A 166 24.76 -13.50 -13.88
CA VAL A 166 25.70 -14.54 -13.45
C VAL A 166 27.15 -14.24 -13.86
N GLY A 167 27.34 -13.37 -14.86
CA GLY A 167 28.66 -12.94 -15.34
C GLY A 167 28.60 -11.55 -16.00
N VAL A 168 29.73 -10.82 -15.95
CA VAL A 168 29.87 -9.50 -16.57
C VAL A 168 31.22 -9.45 -17.27
N ARG A 169 31.23 -9.08 -18.54
CA ARG A 169 32.46 -8.87 -19.31
C ARG A 169 32.39 -7.57 -20.10
N SER A 170 33.50 -6.83 -20.10
CA SER A 170 33.64 -5.60 -20.90
C SER A 170 34.33 -5.91 -22.22
N GLU A 171 33.79 -5.41 -23.32
CA GLU A 171 34.35 -5.54 -24.67
C GLU A 171 34.63 -4.15 -25.23
N ARG A 172 35.79 -3.95 -25.86
CA ARG A 172 36.06 -2.73 -26.64
C ARG A 172 35.49 -2.90 -28.05
N VAL A 173 34.77 -1.89 -28.52
CA VAL A 173 34.22 -1.82 -29.87
C VAL A 173 34.91 -0.65 -30.58
N GLY A 174 35.99 -0.94 -31.31
CA GLY A 174 36.72 0.09 -32.05
C GLY A 174 37.32 1.21 -31.20
N ALA A 175 37.54 2.38 -31.80
CA ALA A 175 38.21 3.51 -31.18
C ALA A 175 37.24 4.35 -30.33
N GLY A 176 36.91 3.87 -29.12
CA GLY A 176 36.25 4.66 -28.08
C GLY A 176 34.97 4.06 -27.52
N ASP A 177 34.26 3.23 -28.28
CA ASP A 177 33.05 2.59 -27.79
C ASP A 177 33.39 1.36 -26.93
N SER A 178 32.73 1.26 -25.79
CA SER A 178 32.81 0.10 -24.91
C SER A 178 31.44 -0.54 -24.80
N ALA A 179 31.38 -1.86 -24.93
CA ALA A 179 30.20 -2.66 -24.71
C ALA A 179 30.36 -3.48 -23.44
N VAL A 180 29.24 -3.81 -22.82
CA VAL A 180 29.17 -4.74 -21.70
C VAL A 180 28.32 -5.91 -22.15
N VAL A 181 28.82 -7.12 -21.90
CA VAL A 181 28.03 -8.34 -22.06
C VAL A 181 27.72 -8.90 -20.68
N LEU A 182 26.42 -9.03 -20.41
CA LEU A 182 25.87 -9.59 -19.20
C LEU A 182 25.44 -11.01 -19.48
N GLU A 183 26.04 -11.97 -18.79
CA GLU A 183 25.56 -13.35 -18.77
C GLU A 183 24.43 -13.44 -17.75
N LEU A 184 23.29 -13.95 -18.20
CA LEU A 184 22.06 -14.07 -17.42
C LEU A 184 21.88 -15.51 -16.95
N ASP A 185 21.14 -15.70 -15.86
CA ASP A 185 20.74 -17.01 -15.35
C ASP A 185 19.91 -17.82 -16.36
N GLU A 186 19.05 -17.14 -17.11
CA GLU A 186 18.26 -17.72 -18.20
C GLU A 186 18.26 -16.85 -19.46
N GLY A 187 18.29 -17.50 -20.62
CA GLY A 187 18.25 -16.85 -21.92
C GLY A 187 19.62 -16.46 -22.48
N PRO A 188 19.66 -15.73 -23.61
CA PRO A 188 20.92 -15.33 -24.22
C PRO A 188 21.59 -14.21 -23.43
N ALA A 189 22.92 -14.15 -23.53
CA ALA A 189 23.68 -13.04 -22.95
C ALA A 189 23.24 -11.69 -23.55
N LEU A 190 23.08 -10.68 -22.70
CA LEU A 190 22.69 -9.34 -23.10
C LEU A 190 23.94 -8.51 -23.43
N ARG A 191 24.07 -8.08 -24.69
CA ARG A 191 25.14 -7.18 -25.14
C ARG A 191 24.59 -5.78 -25.34
N VAL A 192 25.11 -4.81 -24.58
CA VAL A 192 24.64 -3.43 -24.53
C VAL A 192 25.81 -2.46 -24.53
N GLN A 193 25.58 -1.19 -24.87
CA GLN A 193 26.63 -0.17 -24.74
C GLN A 193 26.94 0.09 -23.26
N ALA A 194 28.20 0.37 -22.92
CA ALA A 194 28.63 0.57 -21.54
C ALA A 194 27.86 1.69 -20.81
N ALA A 195 27.43 2.71 -21.55
CA ALA A 195 26.64 3.83 -21.04
C ALA A 195 25.12 3.59 -21.07
N GLU A 196 24.65 2.49 -21.65
CA GLU A 196 23.22 2.19 -21.78
C GLU A 196 22.59 2.02 -20.39
N PRO A 197 21.50 2.75 -20.07
CA PRO A 197 20.85 2.64 -18.77
C PRO A 197 20.09 1.31 -18.68
N LEU A 198 20.37 0.55 -17.63
CA LEU A 198 19.66 -0.67 -17.28
C LEU A 198 18.97 -0.51 -15.93
N VAL A 199 17.77 -1.07 -15.82
CA VAL A 199 17.00 -1.08 -14.58
C VAL A 199 17.48 -2.26 -13.72
N VAL A 200 18.02 -1.96 -12.53
CA VAL A 200 18.77 -2.91 -11.68
C VAL A 200 18.25 -2.96 -10.25
N ARG A 201 18.35 -4.13 -9.63
CA ARG A 201 18.05 -4.39 -8.20
C ARG A 201 19.15 -5.15 -7.48
N GLN A 202 19.17 -5.04 -6.15
CA GLN A 202 20.08 -5.80 -5.29
C GLN A 202 19.46 -7.15 -4.89
N ARG A 203 20.32 -8.14 -4.66
CA ARG A 203 19.92 -9.42 -4.06
C ARG A 203 19.59 -9.19 -2.58
N GLY A 204 18.32 -8.93 -2.28
CA GLY A 204 17.82 -8.58 -0.95
C GLY A 204 16.60 -7.66 -0.96
N ASP A 205 16.23 -7.09 -2.12
CA ASP A 205 15.05 -6.24 -2.29
C ASP A 205 13.75 -7.05 -2.48
N VAL A 206 13.62 -8.23 -1.84
CA VAL A 206 12.46 -9.15 -1.93
C VAL A 206 12.07 -9.61 -0.54
#